data_AF-A0A257V8D3-F1
#
_entry.id   AF-A0A257V8D3-F1
#
_cell.length_a   1.000
_cell.length_b   1.000
_cell.length_c   1.000
_cell.angle_alpha   90.00
_cell.angle_beta   90.00
_cell.angle_gamma   90.00
#
_symmetry.space_group_name_H-M   'P 1'
#
loop_
_entity.id
_entity.type
_entity.pdbx_description
1 polymer ?
#
loop_
_entity_poly.entity_id
_entity_poly.type
_entity_poly.pdbx_seq_one_letter_code
_entity_poly.pdbx_strand_id
1 'polypeptide(L)' 'MVSVPPFVIIAFELSVLVGACVNLLSLAVTVGRGRRRRAVPFDPRFSADRIGIFVVGDGLGNAETILRTNGAEEVRRVA' A
#
# COMPACT_ATOMS: atom_id res chain seq x y z
N MET A 1 25.11 -44.87 4.53
CA MET A 1 24.77 -43.65 3.75
C MET A 1 23.45 -43.12 4.30
N VAL A 2 23.42 -41.86 4.73
CA VAL A 2 22.18 -41.23 5.22
C VAL A 2 21.23 -41.03 4.04
N SER A 3 19.95 -41.36 4.24
CA SER A 3 18.92 -41.21 3.21
C SER A 3 18.59 -39.71 3.08
N VAL A 4 18.93 -39.12 1.94
CA VAL A 4 18.71 -37.70 1.59
C VAL A 4 17.24 -37.34 1.31
N PRO A 5 16.39 -38.21 0.70
CA PRO A 5 15.03 -37.83 0.29
C PRO A 5 14.11 -37.26 1.40
N PRO A 6 14.13 -37.78 2.65
CA PRO A 6 13.31 -37.23 3.72
C PRO A 6 13.67 -35.79 4.13
N PHE A 7 14.94 -35.41 4.04
CA PHE A 7 15.40 -34.07 4.42
C PHE A 7 14.94 -33.00 3.43
N VAL A 8 14.80 -33.35 2.16
CA VAL A 8 14.36 -32.42 1.10
C VAL A 8 12.93 -31.95 1.35
N ILE A 9 12.05 -32.84 1.80
CA ILE A 9 10.65 -32.51 2.09
C ILE A 9 10.59 -31.48 3.23
N ILE A 10 11.32 -31.72 4.31
CA ILE A 10 11.36 -30.80 5.46
C ILE A 10 11.96 -29.45 5.05
N ALA A 11 13.06 -29.45 4.28
CA ALA A 11 13.69 -28.22 3.80
C ALA A 11 12.76 -27.42 2.88
N PHE A 12 11.97 -28.10 2.03
CA PHE A 12 10.97 -27.45 1.17
C PHE A 12 9.88 -26.77 2.01
N GLU A 13 9.28 -27.47 2.96
CA GLU A 13 8.23 -26.92 3.84
C GLU A 13 8.74 -25.72 4.63
N LEU A 14 9.95 -25.80 5.19
CA LEU A 14 10.59 -24.68 5.87
C LEU A 14 10.84 -23.51 4.93
N SER A 15 11.25 -23.77 3.68
CA SER A 15 11.47 -22.71 2.69
C SER A 15 10.18 -21.99 2.32
N VAL A 16 9.08 -22.73 2.12
CA VAL A 16 7.75 -22.15 1.84
C VAL A 16 7.24 -21.37 3.05
N LEU A 17 7.34 -21.94 4.26
CA LEU A 17 6.92 -21.28 5.49
C LEU A 17 7.68 -19.98 5.73
N VAL A 18 9.03 -20.03 5.64
CA VAL A 18 9.88 -18.85 5.80
C VAL A 18 9.58 -17.81 4.71
N GLY A 19 9.41 -18.23 3.46
CA GLY A 19 9.06 -17.34 2.35
C GLY A 19 7.72 -16.62 2.59
N ALA A 20 6.69 -17.37 2.99
CA ALA A 20 5.37 -16.80 3.30
C ALA A 20 5.42 -15.85 4.51
N CYS A 21 6.13 -16.23 5.57
CA CYS A 21 6.33 -15.39 6.75
C CYS A 21 7.06 -14.09 6.43
N VAL A 22 8.17 -14.15 5.67
CA VAL A 22 8.94 -12.96 5.27
C VAL A 22 8.10 -12.06 4.38
N ASN A 23 7.34 -12.61 3.44
CA ASN A 23 6.45 -11.83 2.58
C ASN A 23 5.38 -11.09 3.40
N LEU A 24 4.68 -11.81 4.28
CA LEU A 24 3.65 -11.22 5.12
C LEU A 24 4.22 -10.16 6.07
N LEU A 25 5.37 -10.44 6.69
CA LEU A 25 6.04 -9.50 7.58
C LEU A 25 6.49 -8.24 6.82
N SER A 26 7.09 -8.41 5.64
CA SER A 26 7.51 -7.30 4.78
C SER A 26 6.33 -6.41 4.39
N LEU A 27 5.22 -7.03 3.95
CA LEU A 27 3.99 -6.32 3.62
C LEU A 27 3.44 -5.55 4.82
N ALA A 28 3.27 -6.23 5.97
CA ALA A 28 2.75 -5.63 7.19
C ALA A 28 3.60 -4.45 7.67
N VAL A 29 4.93 -4.60 7.62
CA VAL A 29 5.88 -3.55 7.98
C VAL A 29 5.83 -2.38 7.01
N THR A 30 5.77 -2.64 5.70
CA THR A 30 5.75 -1.60 4.66
C THR A 30 4.45 -0.79 4.73
N VAL A 31 3.30 -1.46 4.83
CA VAL A 31 1.99 -0.81 4.98
C VAL A 31 1.90 -0.07 6.31
N GLY A 32 2.37 -0.68 7.40
CA GLY A 32 2.38 -0.04 8.72
C GLY A 32 3.24 1.22 8.77
N ARG A 33 4.42 1.19 8.14
CA ARG A 33 5.29 2.38 8.01
C ARG A 33 4.68 3.44 7.11
N GLY A 34 4.05 3.05 6.01
CA GLY A 34 3.33 3.98 5.11
C GLY A 34 2.19 4.71 5.82
N ARG A 35 1.38 3.98 6.59
CA ARG A 35 0.25 4.55 7.35
C ARG A 35 0.68 5.53 8.45
N ARG A 36 1.87 5.35 9.05
CA ARG A 36 2.42 6.29 10.04
C ARG A 36 3.01 7.56 9.42
N ARG A 37 3.50 7.50 8.17
CA ARG A 37 4.22 8.62 7.53
C ARG A 37 3.32 9.62 6.82
N ARG A 38 2.07 9.27 6.53
CA ARG A 38 1.19 10.11 5.71
C ARG A 38 -0.22 10.01 6.27
N ALA A 39 -0.63 11.04 6.99
CA ALA A 39 -2.04 11.28 7.31
C ALA A 39 -2.75 11.72 6.01
N VAL A 40 -2.83 10.80 5.04
CA VAL A 40 -3.69 11.02 3.87
C VAL A 40 -5.12 10.92 4.39
N PRO A 41 -5.94 11.97 4.21
CA PRO A 41 -7.34 11.94 4.59
C PRO A 41 -8.02 10.80 3.85
N PHE A 42 -8.55 9.83 4.60
CA PHE A 42 -9.27 8.71 4.04
C PHE A 42 -10.77 8.94 4.19
N ASP A 43 -11.49 8.95 3.06
CA ASP A 43 -12.94 8.96 3.02
C ASP A 43 -13.43 7.54 2.65
N PRO A 44 -14.35 6.91 3.42
CA PRO A 44 -14.91 5.59 3.11
C PRO A 44 -15.49 5.46 1.70
N ARG A 45 -15.92 6.57 1.07
CA ARG A 45 -16.41 6.59 -0.31
C ARG A 45 -15.35 6.12 -1.31
N PHE A 46 -14.07 6.26 -0.97
CA PHE A 46 -12.96 5.80 -1.83
C PHE A 46 -12.85 4.28 -1.91
N SER A 47 -13.44 3.54 -0.98
CA SER A 47 -13.47 2.08 -1.02
C SER A 47 -14.71 1.51 -1.69
N ALA A 48 -15.70 2.36 -2.01
CA ALA A 48 -16.96 1.93 -2.62
C ALA A 48 -16.99 2.23 -4.12
N ASP A 49 -16.92 3.51 -4.51
CA ASP A 49 -17.27 3.94 -5.87
C ASP A 49 -16.43 5.13 -6.39
N ARG A 50 -15.66 5.79 -5.52
CA ARG A 50 -14.95 7.03 -5.86
C ARG A 50 -13.44 6.85 -5.82
N ILE A 51 -12.71 7.60 -6.63
CA ILE A 51 -11.24 7.63 -6.60
C ILE A 51 -10.81 8.98 -6.03
N GLY A 52 -10.03 8.96 -4.94
CA GLY A 52 -9.45 10.16 -4.33
C GLY A 52 -8.02 10.41 -4.80
N ILE A 53 -7.72 11.62 -5.25
CA ILE A 53 -6.35 12.06 -5.58
C ILE A 53 -5.89 13.03 -4.50
N PHE A 54 -4.80 12.69 -3.82
CA PHE A 54 -4.19 13.55 -2.80
C PHE A 54 -2.89 14.16 -3.32
N VAL A 55 -2.86 15.49 -3.41
CA VAL A 55 -1.70 16.26 -3.88
C VAL A 55 -1.06 16.98 -2.70
N VAL A 56 0.26 16.85 -2.55
CA VAL A 56 1.06 17.57 -1.55
C VAL A 56 2.21 18.30 -2.23
N GLY A 57 2.58 19.47 -1.70
CA GLY A 57 3.69 20.28 -2.21
C GLY A 57 3.31 21.74 -2.37
N ASP A 58 4.20 22.51 -2.99
CA ASP A 58 3.99 23.93 -3.28
C ASP A 58 3.11 24.10 -4.53
N GLY A 59 2.44 25.25 -4.65
CA GLY A 59 1.63 25.57 -5.84
C GLY A 59 0.24 24.90 -5.88
N LEU A 60 -0.36 24.63 -4.71
CA LEU A 60 -1.70 24.01 -4.58
C LEU A 60 -2.81 24.70 -5.40
N GLY A 61 -2.70 26.00 -5.66
CA GLY A 61 -3.66 26.73 -6.50
C GLY A 61 -3.67 26.27 -7.97
N ASN A 62 -2.50 25.95 -8.53
CA ASN A 62 -2.41 25.41 -9.88
C ASN A 62 -2.92 23.96 -9.91
N ALA A 63 -2.57 23.16 -8.90
CA ALA A 63 -3.07 21.80 -8.76
C ALA A 63 -4.61 21.75 -8.67
N GLU A 64 -5.23 22.64 -7.90
CA GLU A 64 -6.69 22.76 -7.84
C GLU A 64 -7.31 23.10 -9.20
N THR A 65 -6.71 24.04 -9.93
CA THR A 65 -7.19 24.44 -11.28
C THR A 65 -7.10 23.27 -12.27
N ILE A 66 -5.98 22.54 -12.26
CA ILE A 66 -5.78 21.36 -13.11
C ILE A 66 -6.82 20.29 -12.80
N LEU A 67 -7.06 19.98 -11.52
CA LEU A 67 -8.02 18.96 -11.11
C LEU A 67 -9.45 19.31 -11.56
N ARG A 68 -9.89 20.56 -11.34
CA ARG A 68 -11.22 21.01 -11.76
C ARG A 68 -11.40 20.98 -13.28
N THR A 69 -10.37 21.34 -14.03
CA THR A 69 -10.43 21.36 -15.51
C THR A 69 -10.49 19.96 -16.11
N ASN A 70 -9.94 18.95 -15.43
CA ASN A 70 -9.84 17.57 -15.93
C ASN A 70 -10.94 16.63 -15.35
N GLY A 71 -12.05 17.18 -14.86
CA GLY A 71 -13.23 16.38 -14.48
C GLY A 71 -13.27 15.92 -13.03
N ALA A 72 -12.55 16.57 -12.10
CA ALA A 72 -12.73 16.31 -10.67
C ALA A 72 -14.12 16.76 -10.21
N GLU A 73 -14.94 15.82 -9.73
CA GLU A 73 -16.30 16.07 -9.23
C GLU A 73 -16.30 16.89 -7.94
N GLU A 74 -15.36 16.62 -7.03
CA GLU A 74 -15.18 17.40 -5.80
C GLU A 74 -13.69 17.70 -5.58
N VAL A 75 -13.37 18.95 -5.28
CA VAL A 75 -12.01 19.37 -4.89
C VAL A 75 -12.11 20.11 -3.56
N ARG A 76 -11.43 19.58 -2.54
CA ARG A 76 -11.44 20.10 -1.18
C ARG A 76 -10.00 20.27 -0.69
N ARG A 77 -9.71 21.41 -0.08
CA ARG A 77 -8.43 21.61 0.62
C ARG A 77 -8.51 20.93 1.97
N VAL A 78 -7.58 20.03 2.22
CA VAL A 78 -7.44 19.36 3.51
C VAL A 78 -6.21 19.95 4.17
N ALA A 79 -6.44 20.72 5.24
CA ALA A 79 -5.41 21.42 6.01
C ALA A 79 -4.66 20.44 6.93
#